data_AF-W1QKZ1-F1
#
_entry.id   AF-W1QKZ1-F1
#
_cell.length_a   1.000
_cell.length_b   1.000
_cell.length_c   1.000
_cell.angle_alpha   90.00
_cell.angle_beta   90.00
_cell.angle_gamma   90.00
#
_symmetry.space_group_name_H-M   'P 1'
#
loop_
_entity.id
_entity.type
_entity.pdbx_description
1 polymer ?
#
loop_
_entity_poly.entity_id
_entity_poly.type
_entity_poly.pdbx_seq_one_letter_code
_entity_poly.pdbx_strand_id
1 'polypeptide(L)'
;MKNLRDEKKGFTKSVLQDPDALERRRNRFLKDQDHIRLSKNAEFGLISRGEDLRLQQNESARRDLLTKIQSNIKTNAKPDSILMDFRKLRESLLSQPHTEFAKDVFVNSIRYSASIGHHQSYVPSILHLMEAEKKNQLMSSTEKEPVLLILALHKAHYNGEFESVFELLLLNFDIAPNFGKPASCAPEAAFFATYALMIKDFYLWTHQYNYLSKNPCYKSVMDLRLKAFRQTEVDTLHRSYFMLNKRVLLNFVNTSWEELCKDHNIEWTLENDTVTIRRRK
;
A
#
# COMPACT_ATOMS: atom_id res chain seq x y z
N MET A 1 -1.30 -43.98 63.35
CA MET A 1 0.08 -44.44 63.08
C MET A 1 0.63 -43.64 61.90
N LYS A 2 1.84 -43.07 62.04
CA LYS A 2 2.83 -42.63 61.01
C LYS A 2 2.28 -41.83 59.79
N ASN A 3 2.41 -40.50 59.63
CA ASN A 3 3.56 -39.58 59.63
C ASN A 3 4.44 -39.65 58.34
N LEU A 4 4.78 -38.45 57.81
CA LEU A 4 5.81 -38.08 56.80
C LEU A 4 5.34 -38.04 55.31
N ARG A 5 5.66 -37.07 54.44
CA ARG A 5 6.39 -35.78 54.49
C ARG A 5 6.23 -35.06 53.13
N ASP A 6 5.99 -33.75 53.19
CA ASP A 6 6.64 -32.66 52.44
C ASP A 6 7.13 -32.84 50.99
N GLU A 7 6.51 -32.13 50.03
CA GLU A 7 7.21 -31.39 48.96
C GLU A 7 6.47 -30.08 48.62
N LYS A 8 6.54 -29.09 49.53
CA LYS A 8 6.34 -27.69 49.14
C LYS A 8 7.64 -27.21 48.49
N LYS A 9 7.63 -27.06 47.16
CA LYS A 9 8.70 -26.38 46.40
C LYS A 9 8.92 -24.99 46.99
N GLY A 10 10.00 -24.86 47.75
CA GLY A 10 10.46 -23.60 48.31
C GLY A 10 10.81 -22.63 47.20
N PHE A 11 10.08 -21.53 47.14
CA PHE A 11 10.51 -20.32 46.46
C PHE A 11 11.71 -19.79 47.26
N THR A 12 12.93 -20.12 46.82
CA THR A 12 14.17 -19.77 47.51
C THR A 12 14.35 -18.25 47.50
N LYS A 13 14.16 -17.64 48.67
CA LYS A 13 14.56 -16.27 49.03
C LYS A 13 16.08 -15.99 48.88
N SER A 14 16.90 -16.95 48.38
CA SER A 14 18.37 -16.86 48.37
C SER A 14 18.95 -16.09 47.19
N VAL A 15 18.21 -15.88 46.09
CA VAL A 15 18.73 -15.15 44.91
C VAL A 15 18.89 -13.65 45.16
N LEU A 16 18.25 -13.12 46.21
CA LEU A 16 18.33 -11.70 46.60
C LEU A 16 19.45 -11.39 47.62
N GLN A 17 20.20 -12.40 48.08
CA GLN A 17 21.25 -12.26 49.09
C GLN A 17 22.66 -12.55 48.57
N ASP A 18 22.81 -13.01 47.33
CA ASP A 18 24.11 -13.22 46.69
C ASP A 18 24.58 -11.91 46.00
N PRO A 19 25.61 -11.23 46.53
CA PRO A 19 26.13 -9.98 45.98
C PRO A 19 26.59 -10.14 44.53
N ASP A 20 27.18 -11.29 44.19
CA ASP A 20 27.74 -11.57 42.87
C ASP A 20 26.63 -11.83 41.84
N ALA A 21 25.49 -12.38 42.27
CA ALA A 21 24.31 -12.54 41.42
C ALA A 21 23.64 -11.20 41.12
N LEU A 22 23.57 -10.31 42.11
CA LEU A 22 23.07 -8.94 41.98
C LEU A 22 23.96 -8.10 41.07
N GLU A 23 25.27 -8.22 41.19
CA GLU A 23 26.24 -7.51 40.36
C GLU A 23 26.24 -8.02 38.92
N ARG A 24 26.16 -9.35 38.71
CA ARG A 24 25.95 -9.93 37.36
C ARG A 24 24.63 -9.50 36.72
N ARG A 25 23.58 -9.27 37.51
CA ARG A 25 22.30 -8.75 37.01
C ARG A 25 22.42 -7.26 36.66
N ARG A 26 23.08 -6.46 37.51
CA ARG A 26 23.35 -5.03 37.26
C ARG A 26 24.19 -4.83 36.00
N ASN A 27 25.24 -5.64 35.82
CA ASN A 27 26.10 -5.59 34.63
C ASN A 27 25.38 -6.03 33.35
N ARG A 28 24.41 -6.95 33.44
CA ARG A 28 23.51 -7.28 32.31
C ARG A 28 22.62 -6.09 31.96
N PHE A 29 21.97 -5.47 32.94
CA PHE A 29 21.15 -4.29 32.71
C PHE A 29 21.93 -3.08 32.17
N LEU A 30 23.17 -2.87 32.64
CA LEU A 30 24.04 -1.80 32.13
C LEU A 30 24.47 -2.07 30.68
N LYS A 31 24.87 -3.29 30.35
CA LYS A 31 25.18 -3.68 28.97
C LYS A 31 23.98 -3.56 28.05
N ASP A 32 22.79 -3.96 28.50
CA ASP A 32 21.56 -3.80 27.74
C ASP A 32 21.23 -2.31 27.52
N GLN A 33 21.43 -1.47 28.54
CA GLN A 33 21.27 -0.02 28.40
C GLN A 33 22.28 0.60 27.44
N ASP A 34 23.54 0.16 27.46
CA ASP A 34 24.59 0.64 26.56
C ASP A 34 24.33 0.18 25.12
N HIS A 35 23.88 -1.07 24.91
CA HIS A 35 23.43 -1.54 23.60
C HIS A 35 22.21 -0.77 23.09
N ILE A 36 21.23 -0.46 23.94
CA ILE A 36 20.07 0.37 23.59
C ILE A 36 20.49 1.81 23.26
N ARG A 37 21.47 2.37 23.96
CA ARG A 37 22.01 3.72 23.69
C ARG A 37 22.79 3.76 22.38
N LEU A 38 23.63 2.76 22.12
CA LEU A 38 24.38 2.63 20.88
C LEU A 38 23.46 2.41 19.66
N SER A 39 22.41 1.60 19.80
CA SER A 39 21.42 1.42 18.73
C SER A 39 20.58 2.68 18.49
N LYS A 40 20.19 3.41 19.56
CA LYS A 40 19.52 4.72 19.46
C LYS A 40 20.37 5.77 18.76
N ASN A 41 21.70 5.71 18.89
CA ASN A 41 22.57 6.66 18.19
C ASN A 41 22.63 6.40 16.68
N ALA A 42 22.46 5.15 16.25
CA ALA A 42 22.49 4.77 14.83
C ALA A 42 21.15 4.94 14.10
N GLU A 43 20.03 4.87 14.82
CA GLU A 43 18.69 5.00 14.22
C GLU A 43 18.08 6.38 14.50
N PHE A 44 17.49 7.00 13.48
CA PHE A 44 16.76 8.26 13.66
C PHE A 44 15.42 8.03 14.36
N GLY A 45 15.02 8.95 15.23
CA GLY A 45 13.69 8.99 15.86
C GLY A 45 12.64 9.75 15.05
N LEU A 46 11.39 9.76 15.53
CA LEU A 46 10.30 10.56 14.96
C LEU A 46 10.28 11.99 15.52
N ILE A 47 10.22 12.97 14.62
CA ILE A 47 10.18 14.40 14.98
C ILE A 47 8.84 14.75 15.63
N SER A 48 7.74 14.20 15.12
CA SER A 48 6.39 14.40 15.67
C SER A 48 6.22 13.96 17.12
N ARG A 49 7.13 13.10 17.61
CA ARG A 49 7.16 12.61 19.00
C ARG A 49 8.24 13.28 19.86
N GLY A 50 8.99 14.22 19.29
CA GLY A 50 10.13 14.85 19.96
C GLY A 50 11.28 13.88 20.24
N GLU A 51 11.36 12.75 19.52
CA GLU A 51 12.36 11.70 19.79
C GLU A 51 13.75 12.10 19.25
N ASP A 52 13.81 12.78 18.11
CA ASP A 52 15.06 13.12 17.43
C ASP A 52 14.88 14.29 16.45
N LEU A 53 15.67 15.34 16.60
CA LEU A 53 15.66 16.54 15.72
C LEU A 53 16.83 16.58 14.73
N ARG A 54 17.73 15.58 14.74
CA ARG A 54 18.94 15.57 13.89
C ARG A 54 18.60 15.72 12.40
N LEU A 55 17.56 15.04 11.94
CA LEU A 55 17.10 15.12 10.55
C LEU A 55 16.54 16.49 10.17
N GLN A 56 16.00 17.26 11.11
CA GLN A 56 15.49 18.60 10.82
C GLN A 56 16.64 19.59 10.64
N GLN A 57 17.70 19.44 11.42
CA GLN A 57 18.84 20.36 11.47
C GLN A 57 19.94 20.05 10.44
N ASN A 58 20.10 18.79 10.05
CA ASN A 58 21.21 18.35 9.20
C ASN A 58 20.73 17.83 7.83
N GLU A 59 21.03 18.59 6.78
CA GLU A 59 20.71 18.20 5.40
C GLU A 59 21.48 16.96 4.92
N SER A 60 22.76 16.83 5.30
CA SER A 60 23.56 15.65 4.96
C SER A 60 22.91 14.39 5.52
N ALA A 61 22.47 14.42 6.77
CA ALA A 61 21.80 13.29 7.42
C ALA A 61 20.51 12.89 6.68
N ARG A 62 19.76 13.85 6.13
CA ARG A 62 18.58 13.57 5.30
C ARG A 62 18.95 12.86 4.00
N ARG A 63 20.04 13.30 3.35
CA ARG A 63 20.53 12.66 2.11
C ARG A 63 21.03 11.24 2.39
N ASP A 64 21.78 11.04 3.47
CA ASP A 64 22.28 9.72 3.89
C ASP A 64 21.12 8.75 4.16
N LEU A 65 20.08 9.23 4.86
CA LEU A 65 18.88 8.43 5.10
C LEU A 65 18.15 8.07 3.79
N LEU A 66 18.02 9.01 2.85
CA LEU A 66 17.43 8.72 1.54
C LEU A 66 18.23 7.66 0.78
N THR A 67 19.56 7.75 0.78
CA THR A 67 20.43 6.73 0.16
C THR A 67 20.26 5.36 0.82
N LYS A 68 20.19 5.32 2.16
CA LYS A 68 19.90 4.09 2.91
C LYS A 68 18.54 3.49 2.51
N ILE A 69 17.50 4.32 2.42
CA ILE A 69 16.16 3.90 1.96
C ILE A 69 16.23 3.28 0.57
N GLN A 70 16.89 3.93 -0.38
CA GLN A 70 17.04 3.43 -1.76
C GLN A 70 17.79 2.09 -1.80
N SER A 71 18.83 1.92 -0.97
CA SER A 71 19.53 0.65 -0.83
C SER A 71 18.61 -0.45 -0.26
N ASN A 72 17.85 -0.13 0.79
CA ASN A 72 16.91 -1.05 1.42
C ASN A 72 15.78 -1.49 0.47
N ILE A 73 15.31 -0.60 -0.41
CA ILE A 73 14.36 -0.96 -1.47
C ILE A 73 14.98 -1.98 -2.43
N LYS A 74 16.22 -1.75 -2.87
CA LYS A 74 16.93 -2.67 -3.79
C LYS A 74 17.19 -4.04 -3.16
N THR A 75 17.46 -4.09 -1.86
CA THR A 75 17.68 -5.35 -1.12
C THR A 75 16.39 -5.99 -0.62
N ASN A 76 15.21 -5.45 -0.99
CA ASN A 76 13.90 -5.91 -0.55
C ASN A 76 13.79 -6.05 0.98
N ALA A 77 14.29 -5.05 1.70
CA ALA A 77 14.13 -4.97 3.14
C ALA A 77 12.63 -4.90 3.54
N LYS A 78 12.34 -5.15 4.82
CA LYS A 78 10.96 -5.17 5.34
C LYS A 78 10.21 -3.87 5.01
N PRO A 79 9.01 -3.93 4.41
CA PRO A 79 8.28 -2.73 4.01
C PRO A 79 8.02 -1.72 5.13
N ASP A 80 7.67 -2.20 6.32
CA ASP A 80 7.40 -1.33 7.48
C ASP A 80 8.63 -0.50 7.88
N SER A 81 9.84 -1.07 7.75
CA SER A 81 11.08 -0.35 8.03
C SER A 81 11.31 0.77 7.03
N ILE A 82 11.11 0.49 5.74
CA ILE A 82 11.24 1.48 4.67
C ILE A 82 10.19 2.59 4.81
N LEU A 83 8.94 2.23 5.10
CA LEU A 83 7.86 3.19 5.35
C LEU A 83 8.16 4.08 6.56
N MET A 84 8.74 3.50 7.62
CA MET A 84 9.12 4.24 8.81
C MET A 84 10.26 5.22 8.53
N ASP A 85 11.29 4.82 7.80
CA ASP A 85 12.38 5.71 7.40
C ASP A 85 11.88 6.85 6.49
N PHE A 86 10.99 6.55 5.53
CA PHE A 86 10.30 7.59 4.74
C PHE A 86 9.44 8.51 5.61
N ARG A 87 8.79 8.00 6.66
CA ARG A 87 8.02 8.83 7.59
C ARG A 87 8.94 9.82 8.33
N LYS A 88 10.04 9.34 8.92
CA LYS A 88 11.03 10.18 9.60
C LYS A 88 11.54 11.29 8.66
N LEU A 89 11.85 10.93 7.42
CA LEU A 89 12.35 11.88 6.42
C LEU A 89 11.29 12.92 6.02
N ARG A 90 10.04 12.50 5.78
CA ARG A 90 8.93 13.43 5.48
C ARG A 90 8.68 14.41 6.63
N GLU A 91 8.62 13.92 7.87
CA GLU A 91 8.41 14.77 9.05
C GLU A 91 9.51 15.84 9.19
N SER A 92 10.76 15.50 8.83
CA SER A 92 11.88 16.46 8.87
C SER A 92 11.79 17.60 7.88
N LEU A 93 10.98 17.44 6.84
CA LEU A 93 10.82 18.39 5.75
C LEU A 93 9.54 19.22 5.87
N LEU A 94 8.59 18.86 6.75
CA LEU A 94 7.32 19.58 6.88
C LEU A 94 7.48 21.05 7.29
N SER A 95 8.50 21.36 8.08
CA SER A 95 8.79 22.74 8.53
C SER A 95 9.78 23.46 7.63
N GLN A 96 10.25 22.82 6.56
CA GLN A 96 11.28 23.36 5.67
C GLN A 96 10.64 24.00 4.43
N PRO A 97 11.33 24.92 3.75
CA PRO A 97 10.90 25.39 2.45
C PRO A 97 10.75 24.23 1.45
N HIS A 98 9.82 24.38 0.52
CA HIS A 98 9.64 23.41 -0.56
C HIS A 98 10.83 23.49 -1.53
N THR A 99 11.78 22.59 -1.35
CA THR A 99 12.96 22.43 -2.21
C THR A 99 12.79 21.27 -3.18
N GLU A 100 13.64 21.24 -4.20
CA GLU A 100 13.75 20.10 -5.13
C GLU A 100 14.00 18.78 -4.39
N PHE A 101 14.87 18.80 -3.36
CA PHE A 101 15.10 17.64 -2.51
C PHE A 101 13.84 17.19 -1.77
N ALA A 102 13.05 18.14 -1.24
CA ALA A 102 11.80 17.79 -0.56
C ALA A 102 10.80 17.14 -1.52
N LYS A 103 10.63 17.72 -2.72
CA LYS A 103 9.83 17.14 -3.80
C LYS A 103 10.24 15.69 -4.09
N ASP A 104 11.54 15.45 -4.29
CA ASP A 104 12.06 14.11 -4.57
C ASP A 104 11.76 13.11 -3.45
N VAL A 105 11.93 13.52 -2.19
CA VAL A 105 11.59 12.67 -1.04
C VAL A 105 10.12 12.29 -1.06
N PHE A 106 9.21 13.26 -1.26
CA PHE A 106 7.78 12.98 -1.30
C PHE A 106 7.41 12.10 -2.48
N VAL A 107 7.92 12.35 -3.69
CA VAL A 107 7.67 11.53 -4.88
C VAL A 107 8.16 10.10 -4.68
N ASN A 108 9.37 9.91 -4.15
CA ASN A 108 9.90 8.57 -3.85
C ASN A 108 9.06 7.85 -2.78
N SER A 109 8.66 8.57 -1.74
CA SER A 109 7.77 8.03 -0.68
C SER A 109 6.42 7.61 -1.25
N ILE A 110 5.82 8.42 -2.13
CA ILE A 110 4.54 8.14 -2.80
C ILE A 110 4.68 6.89 -3.67
N ARG A 111 5.68 6.83 -4.54
CA ARG A 111 5.91 5.68 -5.44
C ARG A 111 6.08 4.38 -4.66
N TYR A 112 6.92 4.39 -3.63
CA TYR A 112 7.15 3.20 -2.82
C TYR A 112 5.89 2.78 -2.05
N SER A 113 5.23 3.71 -1.35
CA SER A 113 4.06 3.35 -0.56
C SER A 113 2.85 2.96 -1.43
N ALA A 114 2.71 3.54 -2.63
CA ALA A 114 1.69 3.14 -3.59
C ALA A 114 1.97 1.76 -4.18
N SER A 115 3.22 1.41 -4.51
CA SER A 115 3.57 0.10 -5.07
C SER A 115 3.29 -1.07 -4.12
N ILE A 116 3.20 -0.81 -2.81
CA ILE A 116 2.81 -1.80 -1.80
C ILE A 116 1.37 -1.61 -1.26
N GLY A 117 0.60 -0.68 -1.83
CA GLY A 117 -0.80 -0.45 -1.45
C GLY A 117 -1.01 0.26 -0.11
N HIS A 118 0.01 0.88 0.49
CA HIS A 118 -0.06 1.52 1.80
C HIS A 118 -0.63 2.95 1.73
N HIS A 119 -1.96 3.06 1.61
CA HIS A 119 -2.70 4.31 1.41
C HIS A 119 -2.57 5.33 2.54
N GLN A 120 -2.37 4.89 3.78
CA GLN A 120 -2.13 5.77 4.92
C GLN A 120 -0.80 6.55 4.79
N SER A 121 0.08 6.17 3.86
CA SER A 121 1.32 6.88 3.56
C SER A 121 1.25 7.68 2.27
N TYR A 122 0.79 7.10 1.14
CA TYR A 122 0.82 7.83 -0.13
C TYR A 122 -0.24 8.93 -0.21
N VAL A 123 -1.47 8.72 0.26
CA VAL A 123 -2.54 9.74 0.14
C VAL A 123 -2.16 11.05 0.82
N PRO A 124 -1.76 11.08 2.11
CA PRO A 124 -1.37 12.33 2.74
C PRO A 124 -0.12 12.95 2.11
N SER A 125 0.84 12.15 1.63
CA SER A 125 2.00 12.66 0.88
C SER A 125 1.59 13.35 -0.42
N ILE A 126 0.66 12.76 -1.18
CA ILE A 126 0.17 13.34 -2.44
C ILE A 126 -0.51 14.67 -2.13
N LEU A 127 -1.43 14.70 -1.15
CA LEU A 127 -2.16 15.92 -0.80
C LEU A 127 -1.21 17.04 -0.35
N HIS A 128 -0.21 16.72 0.48
CA HIS A 128 0.82 17.68 0.88
C HIS A 128 1.61 18.22 -0.32
N LEU A 129 2.04 17.33 -1.22
CA LEU A 129 2.81 17.70 -2.40
C LEU A 129 1.99 18.55 -3.38
N MET A 130 0.70 18.24 -3.58
CA MET A 130 -0.21 19.05 -4.41
C MET A 130 -0.44 20.44 -3.84
N GLU A 131 -0.56 20.57 -2.52
CA GLU A 131 -0.71 21.88 -1.89
C GLU A 131 0.57 22.73 -2.00
N ALA A 132 1.74 22.11 -1.89
CA ALA A 132 3.02 22.76 -2.16
C ALA A 132 3.15 23.21 -3.62
N GLU A 133 2.66 22.38 -4.55
CA GLU A 133 2.75 22.62 -5.98
C GLU A 133 1.91 23.81 -6.45
N LYS A 134 0.73 24.02 -5.87
CA LYS A 134 -0.10 25.22 -6.13
C LYS A 134 0.65 26.53 -5.85
N LYS A 135 1.61 26.50 -4.91
CA LYS A 135 2.35 27.68 -4.46
C LYS A 135 3.65 27.89 -5.24
N ASN A 136 4.37 26.81 -5.56
CA ASN A 136 5.75 26.89 -6.03
C ASN A 136 5.99 26.31 -7.43
N GLN A 137 5.01 25.60 -8.02
CA GLN A 137 5.09 25.00 -9.36
C GLN A 137 6.41 24.25 -9.65
N LEU A 138 6.81 23.36 -8.74
CA LEU A 138 8.12 22.69 -8.78
C LEU A 138 8.14 21.41 -9.64
N MET A 139 6.99 20.77 -9.85
CA MET A 139 6.91 19.54 -10.64
C MET A 139 6.61 19.83 -12.10
N SER A 140 7.39 19.18 -12.97
CA SER A 140 7.06 19.05 -14.38
C SER A 140 5.79 18.21 -14.60
N SER A 141 5.18 18.33 -15.79
CA SER A 141 3.99 17.56 -16.13
C SER A 141 4.22 16.04 -16.06
N THR A 142 5.42 15.57 -16.41
CA THR A 142 5.80 14.15 -16.37
C THR A 142 5.95 13.61 -14.94
N GLU A 143 6.30 14.47 -13.98
CA GLU A 143 6.36 14.11 -12.56
C GLU A 143 4.98 14.16 -11.89
N LYS A 144 4.15 15.13 -12.29
CA LYS A 144 2.76 15.28 -11.82
C LYS A 144 1.88 14.11 -12.22
N GLU A 145 2.01 13.63 -13.45
CA GLU A 145 1.15 12.59 -14.00
C GLU A 145 1.02 11.36 -13.08
N PRO A 146 2.11 10.63 -12.74
CA PRO A 146 1.98 9.43 -11.92
C PRO A 146 1.42 9.70 -10.51
N VAL A 147 1.71 10.87 -9.94
CA VAL A 147 1.23 11.28 -8.62
C VAL A 147 -0.28 11.49 -8.64
N LEU A 148 -0.78 12.21 -9.65
CA LEU A 148 -2.20 12.47 -9.85
C LEU A 148 -2.97 11.20 -10.23
N LEU A 149 -2.40 10.33 -11.06
CA LEU A 149 -3.02 9.06 -11.45
C LEU A 149 -3.16 8.10 -10.26
N ILE A 150 -2.18 8.03 -9.36
CA ILE A 150 -2.32 7.27 -8.10
C ILE A 150 -3.51 7.80 -7.29
N LEU A 151 -3.65 9.11 -7.15
CA LEU A 151 -4.75 9.72 -6.42
C LEU A 151 -6.11 9.48 -7.10
N ALA A 152 -6.18 9.65 -8.41
CA ALA A 152 -7.37 9.40 -9.22
C ALA A 152 -7.85 7.95 -9.07
N LEU A 153 -6.94 6.99 -9.25
CA LEU A 153 -7.24 5.57 -9.10
C LEU A 153 -7.64 5.25 -7.66
N HIS A 154 -7.00 5.84 -6.65
CA HIS A 154 -7.40 5.67 -5.25
C HIS A 154 -8.80 6.22 -4.99
N LYS A 155 -9.13 7.42 -5.46
CA LYS A 155 -10.47 8.00 -5.29
C LYS A 155 -11.56 7.17 -5.98
N ALA A 156 -11.30 6.65 -7.16
CA ALA A 156 -12.24 5.78 -7.88
C ALA A 156 -12.37 4.40 -7.21
N HIS A 157 -11.24 3.73 -7.00
CA HIS A 157 -11.20 2.34 -6.58
C HIS A 157 -11.32 2.18 -5.07
N TYR A 158 -10.91 3.13 -4.23
CA TYR A 158 -11.03 2.96 -2.78
C TYR A 158 -12.23 3.74 -2.22
N ASN A 159 -12.40 5.01 -2.63
CA ASN A 159 -13.45 5.87 -2.07
C ASN A 159 -14.78 5.82 -2.85
N GLY A 160 -14.75 5.50 -4.15
CA GLY A 160 -15.92 5.59 -5.02
C GLY A 160 -16.32 7.02 -5.41
N GLU A 161 -15.38 7.96 -5.35
CA GLU A 161 -15.61 9.40 -5.63
C GLU A 161 -15.45 9.73 -7.12
N PHE A 162 -16.28 9.13 -7.99
CA PHE A 162 -16.10 9.18 -9.44
C PHE A 162 -16.10 10.60 -10.04
N GLU A 163 -17.00 11.48 -9.59
CA GLU A 163 -17.10 12.86 -10.08
C GLU A 163 -15.79 13.63 -9.88
N SER A 164 -15.23 13.57 -8.65
CA SER A 164 -13.95 14.21 -8.34
C SER A 164 -12.78 13.65 -9.14
N VAL A 165 -12.87 12.38 -9.56
CA VAL A 165 -11.86 11.73 -10.40
C VAL A 165 -11.95 12.25 -11.83
N PHE A 166 -13.15 12.35 -12.39
CA PHE A 166 -13.33 12.92 -13.73
C PHE A 166 -12.87 14.38 -13.77
N GLU A 167 -13.24 15.18 -12.78
CA GLU A 167 -12.76 16.56 -12.66
C GLU A 167 -11.23 16.60 -12.60
N LEU A 168 -10.61 15.82 -11.71
CA LEU A 168 -9.15 15.77 -11.59
C LEU A 168 -8.49 15.38 -12.92
N LEU A 169 -9.00 14.37 -13.61
CA LEU A 169 -8.41 13.89 -14.86
C LEU A 169 -8.58 14.91 -16.00
N LEU A 170 -9.77 15.47 -16.18
CA LEU A 170 -10.07 16.40 -17.27
C LEU A 170 -9.42 17.78 -17.08
N LEU A 171 -9.20 18.22 -15.84
CA LEU A 171 -8.53 19.49 -15.56
C LEU A 171 -7.00 19.41 -15.70
N ASN A 172 -6.41 18.23 -15.50
CA ASN A 172 -4.95 18.07 -15.46
C ASN A 172 -4.36 17.37 -16.69
N PHE A 173 -5.18 16.73 -17.52
CA PHE A 173 -4.73 15.99 -18.70
C PHE A 173 -5.62 16.29 -19.91
N ASP A 174 -4.99 16.36 -21.08
CA ASP A 174 -5.70 16.53 -22.36
C ASP A 174 -6.31 15.19 -22.79
N ILE A 175 -7.47 14.85 -22.20
CA ILE A 175 -8.18 13.60 -22.46
C ILE A 175 -9.35 13.88 -23.41
N ALA A 176 -9.27 13.31 -24.62
CA ALA A 176 -10.35 13.29 -25.60
C ALA A 176 -10.85 11.84 -25.74
N PRO A 177 -11.76 11.37 -24.87
CA PRO A 177 -12.10 9.95 -24.78
C PRO A 177 -12.74 9.45 -26.07
N ASN A 178 -12.10 8.47 -26.71
CA ASN A 178 -12.64 7.79 -27.88
C ASN A 178 -13.06 6.36 -27.52
N PHE A 179 -14.35 6.17 -27.25
CA PHE A 179 -14.92 4.88 -26.84
C PHE A 179 -14.76 3.75 -27.87
N GLY A 180 -14.35 4.05 -29.11
CA GLY A 180 -14.10 3.06 -30.15
C GLY A 180 -12.64 2.57 -30.24
N LYS A 181 -11.72 3.11 -29.44
CA LYS A 181 -10.28 2.76 -29.50
C LYS A 181 -9.73 2.38 -28.12
N PRO A 182 -8.69 1.52 -28.07
CA PRO A 182 -7.94 1.30 -26.84
C PRO A 182 -7.35 2.61 -26.34
N ALA A 183 -7.24 2.74 -25.01
CA ALA A 183 -6.56 3.88 -24.41
C ALA A 183 -5.12 3.99 -24.93
N SER A 184 -4.73 5.19 -25.33
CA SER A 184 -3.42 5.49 -25.89
C SER A 184 -2.39 5.81 -24.81
N CYS A 185 -2.83 6.33 -23.66
CA CYS A 185 -2.00 6.75 -22.56
C CYS A 185 -2.61 6.39 -21.19
N ALA A 186 -1.82 6.52 -20.12
CA ALA A 186 -2.26 6.19 -18.76
C ALA A 186 -3.41 7.05 -18.23
N PRO A 187 -3.45 8.38 -18.45
CA PRO A 187 -4.61 9.21 -18.07
C PRO A 187 -5.91 8.77 -18.74
N GLU A 188 -5.88 8.48 -20.04
CA GLU A 188 -7.05 7.99 -20.78
C GLU A 188 -7.48 6.60 -20.27
N ALA A 189 -6.53 5.70 -19.99
CA ALA A 189 -6.83 4.40 -19.41
C ALA A 189 -7.46 4.52 -18.00
N ALA A 190 -6.97 5.45 -17.16
CA ALA A 190 -7.54 5.73 -15.84
C ALA A 190 -8.95 6.32 -15.93
N PHE A 191 -9.21 7.17 -16.92
CA PHE A 191 -10.55 7.67 -17.23
C PHE A 191 -11.50 6.52 -17.58
N PHE A 192 -11.13 5.66 -18.53
CA PHE A 192 -11.97 4.53 -18.92
C PHE A 192 -12.13 3.50 -17.81
N ALA A 193 -11.10 3.25 -16.99
CA ALA A 193 -11.23 2.39 -15.81
C ALA A 193 -12.24 2.95 -14.81
N THR A 194 -12.21 4.27 -14.58
CA THR A 194 -13.16 4.96 -13.69
C THR A 194 -14.58 4.89 -14.24
N TYR A 195 -14.75 5.16 -15.54
CA TYR A 195 -16.03 5.04 -16.23
C TYR A 195 -16.60 3.62 -16.15
N ALA A 196 -15.78 2.62 -16.45
CA ALA A 196 -16.16 1.22 -16.41
C ALA A 196 -16.57 0.76 -15.00
N LEU A 197 -15.87 1.22 -13.95
CA LEU A 197 -16.30 0.98 -12.56
C LEU A 197 -17.68 1.56 -12.26
N MET A 198 -17.93 2.80 -12.71
CA MET A 198 -19.18 3.51 -12.45
C MET A 198 -20.37 2.80 -13.09
N ILE A 199 -20.25 2.35 -14.33
CA ILE A 199 -21.32 1.64 -15.06
C ILE A 199 -21.31 0.12 -14.85
N LYS A 200 -20.33 -0.40 -14.09
CA LYS A 200 -20.10 -1.84 -13.86
C LYS A 200 -19.84 -2.63 -15.15
N ASP A 201 -19.08 -2.04 -16.07
CA ASP A 201 -18.58 -2.72 -17.27
C ASP A 201 -17.28 -3.46 -16.93
N PHE A 202 -17.40 -4.75 -16.61
CA PHE A 202 -16.28 -5.58 -16.19
C PHE A 202 -15.28 -5.85 -17.32
N TYR A 203 -15.75 -5.90 -18.57
CA TYR A 203 -14.90 -6.17 -19.73
C TYR A 203 -13.99 -4.98 -20.00
N LEU A 204 -14.58 -3.79 -20.11
CA LEU A 204 -13.82 -2.55 -20.31
C LEU A 204 -12.87 -2.33 -19.14
N TRP A 205 -13.34 -2.49 -17.91
CA TRP A 205 -12.52 -2.33 -16.71
C TRP A 205 -11.30 -3.26 -16.72
N THR A 206 -11.50 -4.54 -17.03
CA THR A 206 -10.42 -5.53 -17.09
C THR A 206 -9.38 -5.17 -18.15
N HIS A 207 -9.81 -4.68 -19.31
CA HIS A 207 -8.89 -4.24 -20.35
C HIS A 207 -8.02 -3.05 -19.89
N GLN A 208 -8.63 -2.06 -19.23
CA GLN A 208 -7.88 -0.92 -18.69
C GLN A 208 -6.99 -1.30 -17.51
N TYR A 209 -7.46 -2.20 -16.65
CA TYR A 209 -6.66 -2.76 -15.56
C TYR A 209 -5.40 -3.43 -16.10
N ASN A 210 -5.51 -4.29 -17.11
CA ASN A 210 -4.35 -4.97 -17.71
C ASN A 210 -3.33 -4.00 -18.32
N TYR A 211 -3.78 -2.87 -18.85
CA TYR A 211 -2.90 -1.81 -19.33
C TYR A 211 -2.20 -1.09 -18.17
N LEU A 212 -2.96 -0.61 -17.18
CA LEU A 212 -2.46 0.17 -16.05
C LEU A 212 -1.60 -0.66 -15.10
N SER A 213 -1.92 -1.94 -14.92
CA SER A 213 -1.26 -2.84 -13.97
C SER A 213 0.19 -3.16 -14.34
N LYS A 214 0.66 -2.78 -15.53
CA LYS A 214 2.08 -2.77 -15.91
C LYS A 214 2.90 -1.87 -14.99
N ASN A 215 2.29 -0.83 -14.43
CA ASN A 215 2.86 -0.03 -13.36
C ASN A 215 2.47 -0.62 -11.99
N PRO A 216 3.44 -1.07 -11.16
CA PRO A 216 3.16 -1.64 -9.85
C PRO A 216 2.37 -0.72 -8.91
N CYS A 217 2.56 0.60 -9.01
CA CYS A 217 1.85 1.57 -8.19
C CYS A 217 0.35 1.56 -8.53
N TYR A 218 0.01 1.58 -9.82
CA TYR A 218 -1.39 1.58 -10.25
C TYR A 218 -2.05 0.24 -9.94
N LYS A 219 -1.34 -0.87 -10.18
CA LYS A 219 -1.81 -2.21 -9.82
C LYS A 219 -2.22 -2.28 -8.35
N SER A 220 -1.30 -1.98 -7.44
CA SER A 220 -1.53 -2.12 -6.00
C SER A 220 -2.64 -1.21 -5.48
N VAL A 221 -2.84 -0.03 -6.10
CA VAL A 221 -3.94 0.89 -5.76
C VAL A 221 -5.28 0.34 -6.26
N MET A 222 -5.35 -0.15 -7.50
CA MET A 222 -6.57 -0.73 -8.07
C MET A 222 -6.97 -2.04 -7.37
N ASP A 223 -5.99 -2.82 -6.93
CA ASP A 223 -6.19 -4.10 -6.23
C ASP A 223 -6.95 -3.94 -4.90
N LEU A 224 -6.93 -2.75 -4.28
CA LEU A 224 -7.63 -2.47 -3.02
C LEU A 224 -9.14 -2.75 -3.07
N ARG A 225 -9.78 -2.63 -4.24
CA ARG A 225 -11.22 -2.95 -4.43
C ARG A 225 -11.47 -4.03 -5.47
N LEU A 226 -10.42 -4.62 -6.02
CA LEU A 226 -10.53 -5.69 -7.01
C LEU A 226 -11.42 -6.82 -6.51
N LYS A 227 -11.20 -7.29 -5.28
CA LYS A 227 -11.99 -8.41 -4.71
C LYS A 227 -13.49 -8.10 -4.63
N ALA A 228 -13.86 -6.91 -4.14
CA ALA A 228 -15.25 -6.51 -4.03
C ALA A 228 -15.90 -6.28 -5.41
N PHE A 229 -15.15 -5.72 -6.35
CA PHE A 229 -15.62 -5.52 -7.72
C PHE A 229 -15.83 -6.85 -8.44
N ARG A 230 -14.89 -7.80 -8.33
CA ARG A 230 -15.02 -9.17 -8.87
C ARG A 230 -16.18 -9.93 -8.23
N GLN A 231 -16.44 -9.75 -6.94
CA GLN A 231 -17.63 -10.35 -6.33
C GLN A 231 -18.92 -9.84 -7.00
N THR A 232 -18.98 -8.55 -7.31
CA THR A 232 -20.15 -7.97 -8.01
C THR A 232 -20.31 -8.54 -9.43
N GLU A 233 -19.19 -8.84 -10.11
CA GLU A 233 -19.19 -9.51 -11.41
C GLU A 233 -19.79 -10.92 -11.31
N VAL A 234 -19.31 -11.71 -10.36
CA VAL A 234 -19.77 -13.08 -10.10
C VAL A 234 -21.26 -13.08 -9.74
N ASP A 235 -21.70 -12.17 -8.88
CA ASP A 235 -23.11 -12.04 -8.50
C ASP A 235 -23.99 -11.67 -9.71
N THR A 236 -23.47 -10.83 -10.62
CA THR A 236 -24.18 -10.43 -11.84
C THR A 236 -24.31 -11.61 -12.80
N LEU A 237 -23.23 -12.36 -13.01
CA LEU A 237 -23.25 -13.59 -13.82
C LEU A 237 -24.21 -14.63 -13.23
N HIS A 238 -24.21 -14.76 -11.89
CA HIS A 238 -25.13 -15.64 -11.18
C HIS A 238 -26.59 -15.30 -11.47
N ARG A 239 -26.95 -14.01 -11.50
CA ARG A 239 -28.33 -13.59 -11.74
C ARG A 239 -28.75 -13.72 -13.20
N SER A 240 -27.82 -13.47 -14.13
CA SER A 240 -28.12 -13.33 -15.55
C SER A 240 -28.13 -14.65 -16.32
N TYR A 241 -27.38 -15.66 -15.88
CA TYR A 241 -27.20 -16.89 -16.63
C TYR A 241 -27.59 -18.13 -15.83
N PHE A 242 -28.17 -19.11 -16.52
CA PHE A 242 -28.37 -20.47 -15.98
C PHE A 242 -27.17 -21.35 -16.26
N MET A 243 -26.63 -21.28 -17.48
CA MET A 243 -25.51 -22.06 -17.97
C MET A 243 -24.64 -21.19 -18.87
N LEU A 244 -23.32 -21.38 -18.82
CA LEU A 244 -22.35 -20.74 -19.72
C LEU A 244 -21.28 -21.74 -20.14
N ASN A 245 -20.75 -21.57 -21.35
CA ASN A 245 -19.54 -22.28 -21.75
C ASN A 245 -18.35 -21.79 -20.89
N LYS A 246 -17.50 -22.70 -20.42
CA LYS A 246 -16.35 -22.39 -19.55
C LYS A 246 -15.45 -21.34 -20.19
N ARG A 247 -15.11 -21.47 -21.47
CA ARG A 247 -14.26 -20.49 -22.18
C ARG A 247 -14.87 -19.09 -22.19
N VAL A 248 -16.18 -18.99 -22.41
CA VAL A 248 -16.90 -17.71 -22.39
C VAL A 248 -16.88 -17.11 -20.99
N LEU A 249 -17.16 -17.93 -19.97
CA LEU A 249 -17.11 -17.48 -18.58
C LEU A 249 -15.73 -16.96 -18.19
N LEU A 250 -14.67 -17.73 -18.45
CA LEU A 250 -13.30 -17.34 -18.08
C LEU A 250 -12.84 -16.09 -18.84
N ASN A 251 -13.34 -15.87 -20.06
CA ASN A 251 -13.10 -14.62 -20.80
C ASN A 251 -13.78 -13.40 -20.15
N PHE A 252 -14.91 -13.57 -19.46
CA PHE A 252 -15.55 -12.48 -18.72
C PHE A 252 -14.75 -12.13 -17.45
N VAL A 253 -14.55 -13.12 -16.57
CA VAL A 253 -13.91 -12.89 -15.25
C VAL A 253 -12.38 -12.78 -15.31
N ASN A 254 -11.74 -13.11 -16.44
CA ASN A 254 -10.30 -13.01 -16.67
C ASN A 254 -9.45 -13.63 -15.53
N THR A 255 -9.86 -14.82 -15.07
CA THR A 255 -9.21 -15.59 -14.00
C THR A 255 -9.33 -17.08 -14.33
N SER A 256 -8.56 -17.92 -13.65
CA SER A 256 -8.69 -19.37 -13.78
C SER A 256 -9.96 -19.89 -13.09
N TRP A 257 -10.41 -21.08 -13.47
CA TRP A 257 -11.58 -21.70 -12.84
C TRP A 257 -11.31 -22.01 -11.36
N GLU A 258 -10.07 -22.41 -11.06
CA GLU A 258 -9.60 -22.78 -9.73
C GLU A 258 -9.59 -21.57 -8.79
N GLU A 259 -9.08 -20.42 -9.25
CA GLU A 259 -9.12 -19.15 -8.52
C GLU A 259 -10.56 -18.68 -8.30
N LEU A 260 -11.40 -18.74 -9.35
CA LEU A 260 -12.80 -18.33 -9.26
C LEU A 260 -13.55 -19.10 -8.16
N CYS A 261 -13.37 -20.43 -8.11
CA CYS A 261 -14.01 -21.28 -7.10
C CYS A 261 -13.50 -20.96 -5.69
N LYS A 262 -12.17 -20.79 -5.55
CA LYS A 262 -11.52 -20.55 -4.26
C LYS A 262 -11.88 -19.18 -3.66
N ASP A 263 -11.90 -18.15 -4.50
CA ASP A 263 -11.97 -16.76 -4.02
C ASP A 263 -13.41 -16.26 -3.80
N HIS A 264 -14.39 -16.88 -4.46
CA HIS A 264 -15.78 -16.41 -4.49
C HIS A 264 -16.81 -17.38 -3.90
N ASN A 265 -16.39 -18.53 -3.35
CA ASN A 265 -17.26 -19.53 -2.71
C ASN A 265 -18.53 -19.85 -3.54
N ILE A 266 -18.33 -20.08 -4.84
CA ILE A 266 -19.42 -20.31 -5.80
C ILE A 266 -19.85 -21.78 -5.80
N GLU A 267 -21.16 -22.01 -5.78
CA GLU A 267 -21.76 -23.36 -5.87
C GLU A 267 -21.94 -23.85 -7.32
N TRP A 268 -21.23 -23.24 -8.28
CA TRP A 268 -21.39 -23.56 -9.70
C TRP A 268 -20.74 -24.91 -10.01
N THR A 269 -21.39 -25.69 -10.87
CA THR A 269 -20.88 -27.02 -11.26
C THR A 269 -20.36 -26.99 -12.69
N LEU A 270 -19.19 -27.58 -12.92
CA LEU A 270 -18.59 -27.72 -14.24
C LEU A 270 -18.78 -29.16 -14.73
N GLU A 271 -19.49 -29.31 -15.86
CA GLU A 271 -19.65 -30.59 -16.55
C GLU A 271 -19.13 -30.44 -17.97
N ASN A 272 -18.06 -31.19 -18.28
CA ASN A 272 -17.30 -31.05 -19.53
C ASN A 272 -16.79 -29.61 -19.74
N ASP A 273 -17.43 -28.86 -20.64
CA ASP A 273 -17.10 -27.46 -20.96
C ASP A 273 -18.26 -26.50 -20.66
N THR A 274 -19.25 -26.97 -19.91
CA THR A 274 -20.44 -26.20 -19.54
C THR A 274 -20.50 -25.99 -18.04
N VAL A 275 -20.51 -24.72 -17.64
CA VAL A 275 -20.68 -24.29 -16.26
C VAL A 275 -22.17 -24.08 -16.00
N THR A 276 -22.74 -24.85 -15.09
CA THR A 276 -24.08 -24.64 -14.56
C THR A 276 -24.00 -23.67 -13.39
N ILE A 277 -24.54 -22.48 -13.62
CA ILE A 277 -24.52 -21.34 -12.68
C ILE A 277 -25.76 -21.35 -11.79
N ARG A 278 -26.91 -21.70 -12.35
CA ARG A 278 -28.19 -21.85 -11.63
C ARG A 278 -28.95 -23.05 -12.15
N ARG A 279 -29.51 -23.82 -11.22
CA ARG A 279 -30.48 -24.88 -11.54
C ARG A 279 -31.88 -24.27 -11.58
N ARG A 280 -32.69 -24.66 -12.57
CA ARG A 280 -34.13 -24.39 -12.53
C ARG A 280 -34.72 -25.23 -11.41
N LYS A 281 -35.50 -24.60 -10.52
CA LYS A 281 -36.40 -25.29 -9.60
C LYS A 281 -37.63 -25.74 -10.37
#